data_AF-A0A817N026-F1
#
_entry.id   AF-A0A817N026-F1
#
_cell.length_a   1.000
_cell.length_b   1.000
_cell.length_c   1.000
_cell.angle_alpha   90.00
_cell.angle_beta   90.00
_cell.angle_gamma   90.00
#
_symmetry.space_group_name_H-M   'P 1'
#
loop_
_entity.id
_entity.type
_entity.pdbx_description
1 polymer ?
#
loop_
_entity_poly.entity_id
_entity_poly.type
_entity_poly.pdbx_seq_one_letter_code
_entity_poly.pdbx_strand_id
1 'polypeptide(L)'
;MAHLLVENSSLSSDNDHSIISTSPYHWLLEPCTLSDSKVVALVRFGKSDFAIHLHPKDKRGYRSVVRLINNDRMISTINRDYPSAERIGLALTMALVTEVYSRIVPIAQSAVTGNNTRSLDPKPDNTQLFISQEPIFLHGYVFGCGDPEEKYIEDVQMYDSVVEAIFDMNSPSSQESKHDKQVPWKLDEMKKVVRRLETEIDNIHDA
;
A
#
# COMPACT_ATOMS: atom_id res chain seq x y z
N MET A 1 15.15 32.29 -21.58
CA MET A 1 14.89 32.79 -20.21
C MET A 1 13.40 32.99 -20.08
N ALA A 2 12.74 32.24 -19.21
CA ALA A 2 11.31 32.38 -18.94
C ALA A 2 11.15 32.59 -17.43
N HIS A 3 10.68 33.79 -17.06
CA HIS A 3 10.25 34.14 -15.72
C HIS A 3 8.79 33.70 -15.55
N LEU A 4 8.49 33.02 -14.46
CA LEU A 4 7.11 32.82 -13.99
C LEU A 4 6.97 33.54 -12.65
N LEU A 5 6.22 34.64 -12.66
CA LEU A 5 5.73 35.33 -11.47
C LEU A 5 4.51 34.56 -10.96
N VAL A 6 4.53 34.19 -9.68
CA VAL A 6 3.35 33.69 -8.96
C VAL A 6 3.03 34.72 -7.88
N GLU A 7 1.90 35.41 -8.04
CA GLU A 7 1.38 36.35 -7.06
C GLU A 7 0.89 35.61 -5.81
N ASN A 8 1.29 36.11 -4.65
CA ASN A 8 0.80 35.69 -3.34
C ASN A 8 -0.62 36.24 -3.13
N SER A 9 -1.61 35.36 -3.08
CA SER A 9 -2.85 35.64 -2.37
C SER A 9 -2.83 34.91 -1.02
N SER A 10 -2.68 35.70 0.04
CA SER A 10 -2.81 35.27 1.42
C SER A 10 -4.25 34.85 1.69
N LEU A 11 -4.49 33.55 1.82
CA LEU A 11 -5.68 32.99 2.45
C LEU A 11 -5.23 32.31 3.74
N SER A 12 -5.36 33.04 4.84
CA SER A 12 -5.42 32.46 6.17
C SER A 12 -6.72 31.64 6.26
N SER A 13 -6.60 30.34 6.42
CA SER A 13 -7.67 29.55 7.04
C SER A 13 -7.04 28.70 8.12
N ASP A 14 -7.28 29.12 9.35
CA ASP A 14 -7.21 28.28 10.53
C ASP A 14 -8.12 27.06 10.31
N ASN A 15 -7.57 25.99 9.75
CA ASN A 15 -8.22 24.68 9.78
C ASN A 15 -7.71 23.96 11.01
N ASP A 16 -8.50 24.06 12.08
CA ASP A 16 -8.44 23.21 13.26
C ASP A 16 -8.64 21.75 12.81
N HIS A 17 -7.55 21.10 12.40
CA HIS A 17 -7.50 19.67 12.21
C HIS A 17 -7.59 19.04 13.61
N SER A 18 -8.82 18.81 14.06
CA SER A 18 -9.06 17.99 15.25
C SER A 18 -8.42 16.63 15.05
N ILE A 19 -7.35 16.36 15.79
CA ILE A 19 -6.67 15.07 15.81
C ILE A 19 -7.63 14.07 16.46
N ILE A 20 -8.38 13.34 15.65
CA ILE A 20 -9.20 12.23 16.15
C ILE A 20 -8.23 11.16 16.65
N SER A 21 -8.36 10.85 17.94
CA SER A 21 -7.60 9.82 18.65
C SER A 21 -7.80 8.47 17.97
N THR A 22 -6.84 8.02 17.18
CA THR A 22 -6.74 6.62 16.78
C THR A 22 -6.53 5.80 18.05
N SER A 23 -7.25 4.69 18.21
CA SER A 23 -6.99 3.75 19.31
C SER A 23 -5.48 3.49 19.43
N PRO A 24 -4.88 3.61 20.62
CA PRO A 24 -3.43 3.43 20.80
C PRO A 24 -2.95 2.01 20.44
N TYR A 25 -3.88 1.08 20.21
CA TYR A 25 -3.62 -0.32 19.83
C TYR A 25 -3.97 -0.62 18.35
N HIS A 26 -3.88 0.39 17.47
CA HIS A 26 -4.10 0.17 16.04
C HIS A 26 -2.85 -0.42 15.38
N TRP A 27 -3.00 -1.48 14.56
CA TRP A 27 -1.90 -2.19 13.88
C TRP A 27 -1.01 -1.29 12.99
N LEU A 28 -1.53 -0.13 12.57
CA LEU A 28 -0.76 0.89 11.83
C LEU A 28 0.24 1.65 12.72
N LEU A 29 0.06 1.64 14.04
CA LEU A 29 0.94 2.32 14.99
C LEU A 29 2.08 1.43 15.47
N GLU A 30 2.04 0.13 15.15
CA GLU A 30 3.11 -0.80 15.46
C GLU A 30 4.33 -0.57 14.53
N PRO A 31 5.56 -0.51 15.09
CA PRO A 31 6.78 -0.45 14.30
C PRO A 31 6.92 -1.64 13.34
N CYS A 32 7.50 -1.39 12.16
CA CYS A 32 7.86 -2.46 11.23
C CYS A 32 9.31 -2.87 11.45
N THR A 33 9.55 -4.15 11.71
CA THR A 33 10.89 -4.70 11.89
C THR A 33 11.09 -5.91 10.98
N LEU A 34 12.34 -6.18 10.58
CA LEU A 34 12.68 -7.37 9.78
C LEU A 34 12.50 -8.69 10.54
N SER A 35 12.30 -8.64 11.86
CA SER A 35 11.95 -9.83 12.65
C SER A 35 10.49 -10.25 12.49
N ASP A 36 9.65 -9.40 11.90
CA ASP A 36 8.24 -9.68 11.65
C ASP A 36 8.08 -10.50 10.37
N SER A 37 7.42 -11.66 10.47
CA SER A 37 7.32 -12.64 9.39
C SER A 37 6.59 -12.16 8.13
N LYS A 38 5.90 -11.01 8.19
CA LYS A 38 5.27 -10.40 7.02
C LYS A 38 6.15 -9.34 6.34
N VAL A 39 7.15 -8.81 7.02
CA VAL A 39 8.00 -7.73 6.51
C VAL A 39 9.05 -8.34 5.58
N VAL A 40 9.12 -7.82 4.37
CA VAL A 40 10.07 -8.25 3.33
C VAL A 40 11.32 -7.39 3.38
N ALA A 41 11.15 -6.07 3.46
CA ALA A 41 12.28 -5.15 3.44
C ALA A 41 11.89 -3.79 4.04
N LEU A 42 12.93 -3.06 4.47
CA LEU A 42 12.85 -1.65 4.84
C LEU A 42 13.69 -0.85 3.85
N VAL A 43 13.09 0.15 3.21
CA VAL A 43 13.72 0.96 2.16
C VAL A 43 13.78 2.41 2.58
N ARG A 44 14.95 3.03 2.44
CA ARG A 44 15.12 4.46 2.70
C ARG A 44 15.21 5.23 1.38
N PHE A 45 14.40 6.26 1.24
CA PHE A 45 14.50 7.23 0.16
C PHE A 45 14.61 8.64 0.73
N GLY A 46 15.77 9.28 0.55
CA GLY A 46 16.07 10.56 1.18
C GLY A 46 15.99 10.47 2.71
N LYS A 47 15.02 11.18 3.31
CA LYS A 47 14.75 11.18 4.76
C LYS A 47 13.55 10.32 5.18
N SER A 48 12.95 9.61 4.24
CA SER A 48 11.72 8.85 4.44
C SER A 48 12.02 7.37 4.42
N ASP A 49 11.45 6.64 5.37
CA ASP A 49 11.56 5.19 5.46
C ASP A 49 10.24 4.55 5.00
N PHE A 50 10.34 3.45 4.25
CA PHE A 50 9.23 2.69 3.72
C PHE A 50 9.35 1.24 4.16
N ALA A 51 8.23 0.63 4.55
CA ALA A 51 8.16 -0.81 4.77
C ALA A 51 7.51 -1.48 3.56
N ILE A 52 8.13 -2.58 3.12
CA ILE A 52 7.54 -3.53 2.18
C ILE A 52 7.13 -4.74 3.01
N HIS A 53 5.83 -5.06 3.02
CA HIS A 53 5.34 -6.23 3.74
C HIS A 53 4.18 -6.89 3.01
N LEU A 54 4.00 -8.19 3.20
CA LEU A 54 2.84 -8.90 2.67
C LEU A 54 1.56 -8.43 3.37
N HIS A 55 0.45 -8.47 2.64
CA HIS A 55 -0.86 -8.17 3.20
C HIS A 55 -1.22 -9.25 4.23
N PRO A 56 -1.49 -8.90 5.50
CA PRO A 56 -1.51 -9.88 6.59
C PRO A 56 -2.68 -10.88 6.52
N LYS A 57 -3.76 -10.52 5.81
CA LYS A 57 -5.01 -11.31 5.78
C LYS A 57 -5.39 -11.85 4.40
N ASP A 58 -4.63 -11.52 3.36
CA ASP A 58 -5.01 -11.85 1.98
C ASP A 58 -3.76 -12.24 1.19
N LYS A 59 -3.69 -13.50 0.77
CA LYS A 59 -2.55 -14.05 0.03
C LYS A 59 -2.67 -13.95 -1.49
N ARG A 60 -3.83 -13.54 -2.00
CA ARG A 60 -4.11 -13.44 -3.44
C ARG A 60 -3.07 -12.58 -4.17
N GLY A 61 -2.57 -13.07 -5.30
CA GLY A 61 -1.50 -12.41 -6.06
C GLY A 61 -0.25 -12.13 -5.24
N TYR A 62 -0.06 -12.84 -4.13
CA TYR A 62 0.96 -12.60 -3.11
C TYR A 62 1.01 -11.14 -2.61
N ARG A 63 -0.12 -10.43 -2.55
CA ARG A 63 -0.17 -8.96 -2.41
C ARG A 63 0.78 -8.39 -1.36
N SER A 64 1.69 -7.53 -1.81
CA SER A 64 2.55 -6.67 -1.00
C SER A 64 1.90 -5.30 -0.78
N VAL A 65 2.22 -4.71 0.36
CA VAL A 65 1.91 -3.33 0.75
C VAL A 65 3.24 -2.61 0.90
N VAL A 66 3.38 -1.48 0.21
CA VAL A 66 4.46 -0.52 0.41
C VAL A 66 3.87 0.65 1.17
N ARG A 67 4.38 0.96 2.37
CA ARG A 67 3.86 2.07 3.19
C ARG A 67 4.97 2.95 3.74
N LEU A 68 4.69 4.25 3.85
CA LEU A 68 5.54 5.18 4.60
C LEU A 68 5.51 4.83 6.10
N ILE A 69 6.68 4.75 6.73
CA ILE A 69 6.84 4.46 8.15
C ILE A 69 7.72 5.50 8.85
N ASN A 70 7.58 5.54 10.17
CA ASN A 70 8.51 6.19 11.06
C ASN A 70 8.54 5.38 12.35
N ASN A 71 9.47 4.42 12.47
CA ASN A 71 9.49 3.49 13.59
C ASN A 71 9.66 4.17 14.96
N ASP A 72 10.26 5.37 14.99
CA ASP A 72 10.39 6.16 16.22
C ASP A 72 9.08 6.87 16.59
N ARG A 73 8.24 7.18 15.58
CA ARG A 73 6.98 7.90 15.77
C ARG A 73 5.97 7.57 14.67
N MET A 74 5.39 6.37 14.71
CA MET A 74 4.47 5.87 13.66
C MET A 74 3.25 6.78 13.45
N ILE A 75 2.73 7.39 14.52
CA ILE A 75 1.63 8.37 14.45
C ILE A 75 1.94 9.57 13.53
N SER A 76 3.22 9.86 13.25
CA SER A 76 3.61 10.97 12.38
C SER A 76 3.40 10.69 10.89
N THR A 77 3.04 9.47 10.48
CA THR A 77 2.84 9.12 9.06
C THR A 77 1.38 9.01 8.65
N ILE A 78 0.44 9.29 9.56
CA ILE A 78 -1.00 9.15 9.31
C ILE A 78 -1.72 10.50 9.33
N ASN A 79 -2.88 10.58 8.67
CA ASN A 79 -3.82 11.70 8.71
C ASN A 79 -3.19 13.08 8.44
N ARG A 80 -2.26 13.16 7.49
CA ARG A 80 -1.63 14.41 7.07
C ARG A 80 -1.39 14.44 5.58
N ASP A 81 -1.10 15.63 5.06
CA ASP A 81 -0.57 15.78 3.73
C ASP A 81 0.85 15.20 3.61
N TYR A 82 1.10 14.57 2.47
CA TYR A 82 2.39 13.99 2.12
C TYR A 82 3.13 14.89 1.13
N PRO A 83 4.32 15.44 1.46
CA PRO A 83 5.16 16.18 0.51
C PRO A 83 5.54 15.33 -0.70
N SER A 84 5.88 16.01 -1.81
CA SER A 84 6.26 15.35 -3.07
C SER A 84 7.39 14.34 -2.91
N ALA A 85 8.37 14.61 -2.04
CA ALA A 85 9.47 13.68 -1.77
C ALA A 85 9.00 12.32 -1.22
N GLU A 86 8.01 12.31 -0.33
CA GLU A 86 7.43 11.06 0.21
C GLU A 86 6.62 10.31 -0.85
N ARG A 87 5.88 11.03 -1.69
CA ARG A 87 5.11 10.43 -2.79
C ARG A 87 6.02 9.82 -3.86
N ILE A 88 7.11 10.51 -4.20
CA ILE A 88 8.15 10.01 -5.12
C ILE A 88 8.84 8.79 -4.52
N GLY A 89 9.18 8.85 -3.22
CA GLY A 89 9.73 7.70 -2.50
C GLY A 89 8.83 6.48 -2.57
N LEU A 90 7.53 6.64 -2.29
CA LEU A 90 6.54 5.57 -2.44
C LEU A 90 6.54 4.99 -3.86
N ALA A 91 6.46 5.84 -4.89
CA ALA A 91 6.40 5.41 -6.28
C ALA A 91 7.64 4.61 -6.70
N LEU A 92 8.83 5.06 -6.29
CA LEU A 92 10.10 4.37 -6.59
C LEU A 92 10.20 3.05 -5.83
N THR A 93 9.81 3.00 -4.56
CA THR A 93 9.77 1.75 -3.80
C THR A 93 8.76 0.77 -4.41
N MET A 94 7.59 1.23 -4.86
CA MET A 94 6.63 0.40 -5.58
C MET A 94 7.16 -0.10 -6.92
N ALA A 95 7.93 0.72 -7.65
CA ALA A 95 8.56 0.30 -8.90
C ALA A 95 9.60 -0.81 -8.66
N LEU A 96 10.41 -0.71 -7.60
CA LEU A 96 11.31 -1.79 -7.17
C LEU A 96 10.55 -3.08 -6.89
N VAL A 97 9.47 -3.02 -6.10
CA VAL A 97 8.67 -4.22 -5.80
C VAL A 97 7.99 -4.75 -7.07
N THR A 98 7.58 -3.89 -8.00
CA THR A 98 6.99 -4.33 -9.27
C THR A 98 8.01 -5.08 -10.12
N GLU A 99 9.27 -4.63 -10.15
CA GLU A 99 10.38 -5.35 -10.80
C GLU A 99 10.71 -6.68 -10.10
N VAL A 100 10.56 -6.76 -8.78
CA VAL A 100 10.66 -8.05 -8.07
C VAL A 100 9.58 -9.03 -8.56
N TYR A 101 8.33 -8.56 -8.69
CA TYR A 101 7.23 -9.42 -9.14
C TYR A 101 7.36 -9.82 -10.61
N SER A 102 7.91 -8.95 -11.48
CA SER A 102 8.11 -9.27 -12.91
C SER A 102 9.06 -10.47 -13.12
N ARG A 103 9.90 -10.77 -12.12
CA ARG A 103 10.81 -11.94 -12.10
C ARG A 103 10.18 -13.21 -11.54
N ILE A 104 8.98 -13.12 -10.97
CA ILE A 104 8.28 -14.24 -10.29
C ILE A 104 7.03 -14.65 -11.08
N VAL A 105 6.25 -13.68 -11.54
CA VAL A 105 4.95 -13.90 -12.19
C VAL A 105 4.93 -13.30 -13.61
N PRO A 106 4.01 -13.74 -14.48
CA PRO A 106 3.92 -13.24 -15.86
C PRO A 106 3.55 -11.75 -15.94
N ILE A 107 2.72 -11.28 -15.00
CA ILE A 107 2.25 -9.89 -14.98
C ILE A 107 2.36 -9.36 -13.56
N ALA A 108 3.14 -8.29 -13.37
CA ALA A 108 3.19 -7.53 -12.13
C ALA A 108 2.31 -6.27 -12.26
N GLN A 109 1.50 -5.99 -11.24
CA GLN A 109 0.64 -4.82 -11.19
C GLN A 109 0.86 -4.06 -9.89
N SER A 110 0.69 -2.73 -9.96
CA SER A 110 0.76 -1.86 -8.80
C SER A 110 -0.38 -0.85 -8.81
N ALA A 111 -0.88 -0.50 -7.63
CA ALA A 111 -1.98 0.42 -7.47
C ALA A 111 -1.82 1.24 -6.19
N VAL A 112 -2.04 2.54 -6.29
CA VAL A 112 -2.19 3.43 -5.13
C VAL A 112 -3.67 3.70 -4.96
N THR A 113 -4.28 3.14 -3.91
CA THR A 113 -5.70 3.34 -3.61
C THR A 113 -5.85 3.97 -2.23
N GLY A 114 -6.92 4.76 -2.04
CA GLY A 114 -7.24 5.42 -0.77
C GLY A 114 -8.73 5.37 -0.46
N ASN A 115 -9.44 4.38 -1.01
CA ASN A 115 -10.90 4.36 -1.02
C ASN A 115 -11.49 3.90 0.33
N ASN A 116 -10.77 3.07 1.09
CA ASN A 116 -11.25 2.55 2.37
C ASN A 116 -11.39 3.63 3.46
N THR A 117 -10.80 4.80 3.25
CA THR A 117 -10.82 5.93 4.19
C THR A 117 -11.76 7.04 3.77
N ARG A 118 -12.39 6.96 2.60
CA ARG A 118 -13.27 8.00 2.06
C ARG A 118 -14.73 7.69 2.37
N SER A 119 -15.35 8.56 3.16
CA SER A 119 -16.81 8.67 3.26
C SER A 119 -17.24 9.87 2.42
N LEU A 120 -17.94 9.63 1.30
CA LEU A 120 -18.60 10.73 0.58
C LEU A 120 -19.85 11.13 1.37
N ASP A 121 -19.77 12.25 2.09
CA ASP A 121 -20.96 12.93 2.61
C ASP A 121 -21.69 13.56 1.40
N PRO A 122 -22.97 13.27 1.13
CA PRO A 122 -23.69 13.77 -0.05
C PRO A 122 -23.94 15.29 -0.06
N LYS A 123 -23.45 16.03 0.95
CA LYS A 123 -23.47 17.50 0.95
C LYS A 123 -22.18 18.03 0.29
N PRO A 124 -22.30 18.91 -0.72
CA PRO A 124 -21.21 19.24 -1.66
C PRO A 124 -19.99 19.94 -1.05
N ASP A 125 -20.06 20.43 0.20
CA ASP A 125 -19.00 21.25 0.80
C ASP A 125 -18.16 20.53 1.87
N ASN A 126 -18.47 19.30 2.25
CA ASN A 126 -17.72 18.56 3.28
C ASN A 126 -17.36 17.14 2.82
N THR A 127 -16.33 17.01 1.98
CA THR A 127 -15.70 15.69 1.81
C THR A 127 -14.98 15.33 3.11
N GLN A 128 -15.63 14.59 4.00
CA GLN A 128 -14.97 14.02 5.16
C GLN A 128 -14.10 12.84 4.69
N LEU A 129 -12.80 13.08 4.61
CA LEU A 129 -11.79 12.08 4.27
C LEU A 129 -11.56 11.06 5.41
N PHE A 130 -12.45 10.95 6.39
CA PHE A 130 -12.20 10.20 7.62
C PHE A 130 -13.39 9.29 7.94
N ILE A 131 -13.13 7.98 7.93
CA ILE A 131 -13.91 7.02 8.70
C ILE A 131 -13.12 6.76 9.99
N SER A 132 -13.77 6.90 11.14
CA SER A 132 -13.17 6.74 12.49
C SER A 132 -12.44 5.40 12.73
N GLN A 133 -12.55 4.43 11.81
CA GLN A 133 -12.06 3.07 11.96
C GLN A 133 -10.75 2.78 11.21
N GLU A 134 -10.37 3.55 10.20
CA GLU A 134 -9.13 3.33 9.44
C GLU A 134 -8.47 4.69 9.09
N PRO A 135 -7.29 5.00 9.67
CA PRO A 135 -6.64 6.28 9.39
C PRO A 135 -6.08 6.32 7.96
N ILE A 136 -5.93 7.51 7.41
CA ILE A 136 -5.24 7.72 6.14
C ILE A 136 -3.74 7.56 6.37
N PHE A 137 -3.09 6.76 5.53
CA PHE A 137 -1.64 6.65 5.50
C PHE A 137 -1.15 6.50 4.05
N LEU A 138 0.05 7.00 3.76
CA LEU A 138 0.64 6.90 2.43
C LEU A 138 1.10 5.47 2.16
N HIS A 139 0.41 4.78 1.25
CA HIS A 139 0.73 3.42 0.86
C HIS A 139 0.29 3.10 -0.57
N GLY A 140 0.78 1.98 -1.08
CA GLY A 140 0.29 1.36 -2.30
C GLY A 140 0.45 -0.16 -2.25
N TYR A 141 -0.19 -0.82 -3.20
CA TYR A 141 -0.21 -2.27 -3.32
C TYR A 141 0.58 -2.70 -4.56
N VAL A 142 1.27 -3.83 -4.45
CA VAL A 142 1.92 -4.51 -5.57
C VAL A 142 1.55 -5.99 -5.50
N PHE A 143 1.19 -6.59 -6.62
CA PHE A 143 0.71 -7.97 -6.65
C PHE A 143 0.92 -8.58 -8.05
N GLY A 144 0.91 -9.91 -8.08
CA GLY A 144 1.06 -10.69 -9.30
C GLY A 144 -0.26 -11.13 -9.91
N CYS A 145 -0.25 -11.26 -11.24
CA CYS A 145 -1.34 -11.75 -12.06
C CYS A 145 -0.82 -12.82 -13.03
N GLY A 146 -1.63 -13.85 -13.27
CA GLY A 146 -1.29 -15.03 -14.07
C GLY A 146 -2.32 -16.14 -13.81
N ASP A 147 -1.95 -17.38 -14.12
CA ASP A 147 -2.78 -18.55 -13.77
C ASP A 147 -2.96 -18.67 -12.23
N PRO A 148 -4.20 -18.63 -11.70
CA PRO A 148 -4.48 -18.68 -10.27
C PRO A 148 -4.21 -20.05 -9.62
N GLU A 149 -4.13 -21.13 -10.40
CA GLU A 149 -3.81 -22.48 -9.91
C GLU A 149 -2.30 -22.75 -9.90
N GLU A 150 -1.52 -21.91 -10.58
CA GLU A 150 -0.07 -22.06 -10.69
C GLU A 150 0.67 -21.67 -9.39
N LYS A 151 1.81 -22.33 -9.17
CA LYS A 151 2.67 -22.14 -8.01
C LYS A 151 3.96 -21.43 -8.43
N TYR A 152 3.86 -20.15 -8.78
CA TYR A 152 5.03 -19.31 -9.10
C TYR A 152 6.05 -19.20 -7.96
N ILE A 153 5.59 -19.42 -6.72
CA ILE A 153 6.43 -19.58 -5.53
C ILE A 153 6.22 -20.99 -5.00
N GLU A 154 7.31 -21.69 -4.67
CA GLU A 154 7.31 -23.12 -4.32
C GLU A 154 6.22 -23.48 -3.28
N ASP A 155 5.25 -24.29 -3.72
CA ASP A 155 4.10 -24.73 -2.94
C ASP A 155 3.17 -23.64 -2.40
N VAL A 156 3.19 -22.44 -2.99
CA VAL A 156 2.24 -21.38 -2.67
C VAL A 156 1.43 -21.07 -3.92
N GLN A 157 0.17 -21.50 -3.94
CA GLN A 157 -0.76 -21.14 -5.01
C GLN A 157 -1.01 -19.62 -5.02
N MET A 158 -1.02 -19.00 -6.20
CA MET A 158 -1.14 -17.54 -6.35
C MET A 158 -2.56 -17.04 -6.06
N TYR A 159 -3.59 -17.79 -6.46
CA TYR A 159 -5.00 -17.34 -6.51
C TYR A 159 -5.20 -16.11 -7.40
N ASP A 160 -6.44 -15.84 -7.80
CA ASP A 160 -6.74 -14.65 -8.59
C ASP A 160 -6.36 -13.38 -7.82
N SER A 161 -5.67 -12.48 -8.50
CA SER A 161 -5.43 -11.15 -7.96
C SER A 161 -6.77 -10.44 -7.74
N VAL A 162 -6.85 -9.56 -6.74
CA VAL A 162 -8.08 -8.81 -6.39
C VAL A 162 -8.52 -7.85 -7.51
N VAL A 163 -7.81 -7.77 -8.64
CA VAL A 163 -7.95 -6.73 -9.65
C VAL A 163 -9.03 -6.95 -10.70
N GLU A 164 -9.76 -8.07 -10.66
CA GLU A 164 -11.09 -8.05 -11.29
C GLU A 164 -11.99 -6.93 -10.73
N ALA A 165 -11.72 -6.40 -9.52
CA ALA A 165 -12.44 -5.27 -8.93
C ALA A 165 -11.87 -3.86 -9.26
N ILE A 166 -10.59 -3.71 -9.64
CA ILE A 166 -10.05 -2.39 -10.02
C ILE A 166 -10.44 -2.02 -11.46
N PHE A 167 -10.74 -3.01 -12.30
CA PHE A 167 -11.28 -2.78 -13.64
C PHE A 167 -12.79 -2.41 -13.65
N ASP A 168 -13.48 -2.47 -12.51
CA ASP A 168 -14.83 -1.95 -12.35
C ASP A 168 -14.83 -0.45 -11.98
N MET A 169 -14.08 0.36 -12.75
CA MET A 169 -14.19 1.83 -12.69
C MET A 169 -15.51 2.35 -13.28
N ASN A 170 -16.38 1.46 -13.75
CA ASN A 170 -17.73 1.74 -14.23
C ASN A 170 -18.77 1.08 -13.31
N SER A 171 -18.75 1.33 -12.00
CA SER A 171 -19.82 0.80 -11.17
C SER A 171 -21.11 1.61 -11.40
N PRO A 172 -22.19 0.95 -11.83
CA PRO A 172 -23.47 1.13 -11.19
C PRO A 172 -23.79 -0.16 -10.45
N SER A 173 -23.66 -0.11 -9.12
CA SER A 173 -24.51 -0.81 -8.15
C SER A 173 -25.30 -2.02 -8.69
N SER A 174 -24.66 -3.15 -8.94
CA SER A 174 -25.33 -4.46 -8.93
C SER A 174 -24.36 -5.57 -9.26
N GLN A 175 -24.04 -6.36 -8.23
CA GLN A 175 -23.90 -7.82 -8.19
C GLN A 175 -22.79 -8.12 -7.21
N GLU A 176 -23.15 -8.78 -6.10
CA GLU A 176 -22.18 -9.37 -5.16
C GLU A 176 -21.20 -10.23 -5.96
N SER A 177 -20.00 -9.72 -6.20
CA SER A 177 -18.96 -10.50 -6.86
C SER A 177 -18.63 -11.67 -5.93
N LYS A 178 -18.94 -12.89 -6.37
CA LYS A 178 -18.69 -14.12 -5.60
C LYS A 178 -17.21 -14.37 -5.29
N HIS A 179 -16.31 -13.51 -5.79
CA HIS A 179 -14.85 -13.61 -5.70
C HIS A 179 -14.22 -12.67 -4.65
N ASP A 180 -15.01 -11.94 -3.86
CA ASP A 180 -14.49 -10.88 -2.97
C ASP A 180 -14.02 -11.36 -1.57
N LYS A 181 -13.97 -12.67 -1.33
CA LYS A 181 -13.52 -13.20 -0.04
C LYS A 181 -12.00 -13.24 0.03
N GLN A 182 -11.43 -12.54 1.02
CA GLN A 182 -10.00 -12.61 1.35
C GLN A 182 -9.58 -14.08 1.53
N VAL A 183 -8.44 -14.45 0.95
CA VAL A 183 -7.88 -15.79 1.11
C VAL A 183 -6.79 -15.75 2.18
N PRO A 184 -6.96 -16.44 3.33
CA PRO A 184 -5.96 -16.40 4.38
C PRO A 184 -4.68 -17.15 3.99
N TRP A 185 -3.56 -16.73 4.55
CA TRP A 185 -2.29 -17.46 4.49
C TRP A 185 -2.40 -18.79 5.24
N LYS A 186 -1.93 -19.88 4.62
CA LYS A 186 -1.70 -21.14 5.34
C LYS A 186 -0.36 -21.06 6.10
N LEU A 187 -0.15 -22.03 6.99
CA LEU A 187 1.08 -22.14 7.76
C LEU A 187 2.31 -22.11 6.83
N ASP A 188 3.29 -21.28 7.17
CA ASP A 188 4.56 -21.06 6.46
C ASP A 188 4.52 -20.52 5.03
N GLU A 189 3.35 -20.43 4.38
CA GLU A 189 3.22 -19.83 3.04
C GLU A 189 3.78 -18.40 3.00
N MET A 190 3.44 -17.57 4.00
CA MET A 190 3.90 -16.18 4.09
C MET A 190 5.44 -16.10 4.13
N LYS A 191 6.09 -16.98 4.91
CA LYS A 191 7.56 -17.00 5.04
C LYS A 191 8.22 -17.40 3.72
N LYS A 192 7.64 -18.34 2.98
CA LYS A 192 8.14 -18.75 1.66
C LYS A 192 8.07 -17.59 0.67
N VAL A 193 6.95 -16.85 0.67
CA VAL A 193 6.78 -15.67 -0.18
C VAL A 193 7.75 -14.57 0.22
N VAL A 194 7.87 -14.23 1.51
CA VAL A 194 8.85 -13.24 2.00
C VAL A 194 10.25 -13.59 1.52
N ARG A 195 10.70 -14.83 1.78
CA ARG A 195 12.04 -15.29 1.37
C ARG A 195 12.26 -15.19 -0.13
N ARG A 196 11.25 -15.54 -0.93
CA ARG A 196 11.33 -15.45 -2.39
C ARG A 196 11.47 -13.98 -2.85
N LEU A 197 10.70 -13.07 -2.25
CA LEU A 197 10.78 -11.64 -2.55
C LEU A 197 12.13 -11.04 -2.13
N GLU A 198 12.63 -11.38 -0.94
CA GLU A 198 13.96 -10.99 -0.46
C GLU A 198 15.07 -11.43 -1.44
N THR A 199 15.02 -12.69 -1.88
CA THR A 199 15.98 -13.23 -2.85
C THR A 199 16.00 -12.43 -4.15
N GLU A 200 14.83 -12.02 -4.65
CA GLU A 200 14.76 -11.23 -5.89
C GLU A 200 15.17 -9.77 -5.68
N ILE A 201 14.97 -9.19 -4.50
CA ILE A 201 15.53 -7.87 -4.15
C ILE A 201 17.05 -7.92 -4.20
N ASP A 202 17.66 -8.95 -3.60
CA ASP A 202 19.12 -9.13 -3.62
C ASP A 202 19.64 -9.33 -5.06
N ASN A 203 18.95 -10.12 -5.88
CA ASN A 203 19.28 -10.30 -7.29
C ASN A 203 19.16 -9.03 -8.15
N ILE A 204 18.32 -8.06 -7.75
CA ILE A 204 18.25 -6.76 -8.42
C ILE A 204 19.41 -5.88 -7.99
N HIS A 205 19.77 -5.92 -6.71
CA HIS A 205 20.86 -5.14 -6.16
C HIS A 205 22.22 -5.53 -6.75
N ASP A 206 22.43 -6.83 -7.01
CA ASP A 206 23.71 -7.37 -7.49
C ASP A 206 23.88 -7.34 -9.03
N ALA A 207 22.86 -6.89 -9.77
CA ALA A 207 22.84 -6.81 -11.23
C ALA A 207 23.30 -5.43 -11.77
#